data_AF-A0A1J9Q0D9-F1
#
_entry.id   AF-A0A1J9Q0D9-F1
#
_cell.length_a   1.000
_cell.length_b   1.000
_cell.length_c   1.000
_cell.angle_alpha   90.00
_cell.angle_beta   90.00
_cell.angle_gamma   90.00
#
_symmetry.space_group_name_H-M   'P 1'
#
loop_
_entity.id
_entity.type
_entity.pdbx_description
1 polymer ?
#
loop_
_entity_poly.entity_id
_entity_poly.type
_entity_poly.pdbx_seq_one_letter_code
_entity_poly.pdbx_strand_id
1 'polypeptide(L)'
;MGAHQFTIPPEFQADLKYVEPRDARTDEEILSALNAFTPCKRNVANWSRVCGPSWIIRVLDALPDSPNSALKYLPADMLPEAFTKGTMEGPYTGPHSANFLRGACLYLHGGVFMDVGILLVLDLDRVCWATLADDSSHNNVAVPCMYDVVMTNHFVASRKGDPFIKRRHDLFVHLWGNRTSHAGMANGPASQLDLAAAAQNGYQFEFSVDAMTVLEYITQVLCWGRLCGLEDAGDGFGCADYAADNFLWFDSLKEDWALETIVVFRGQNAFDALSTRLDADPESEGYKTSYKAVWRVLTHSSMQNVSHAKKIYPSPELGYLWDIFGMRKTAPIVSQGHLRNF
;
A
#
# COMPACT_ATOMS: atom_id res chain seq x y z
N MET A 1 -35.22 3.43 -17.15
CA MET A 1 -33.82 3.40 -16.67
C MET A 1 -33.40 4.84 -16.55
N GLY A 2 -33.07 5.32 -15.35
CA GLY A 2 -32.51 6.67 -15.19
C GLY A 2 -31.16 6.72 -15.90
N ALA A 3 -30.83 7.85 -16.52
CA ALA A 3 -29.52 8.04 -17.13
C ALA A 3 -28.44 7.83 -16.05
N HIS A 4 -27.42 7.04 -16.36
CA HIS A 4 -26.27 6.87 -15.46
C HIS A 4 -25.62 8.24 -15.23
N GLN A 5 -25.35 8.58 -13.97
CA GLN A 5 -24.73 9.87 -13.61
C GLN A 5 -23.28 9.97 -14.12
N PHE A 6 -22.65 8.84 -14.46
CA PHE A 6 -21.32 8.74 -15.03
C PHE A 6 -21.36 8.01 -16.37
N THR A 7 -20.95 8.69 -17.41
CA THR A 7 -20.74 8.09 -18.73
C THR A 7 -19.31 7.56 -18.78
N ILE A 8 -19.14 6.25 -18.93
CA ILE A 8 -17.84 5.67 -19.24
C ILE A 8 -17.50 6.11 -20.68
N PRO A 9 -16.38 6.82 -20.90
CA PRO A 9 -15.94 7.20 -22.23
C PRO A 9 -15.86 5.98 -23.15
N PRO A 10 -16.26 6.10 -24.43
CA PRO A 10 -16.31 4.97 -25.36
C PRO A 10 -15.03 4.13 -25.39
N GLU A 11 -13.87 4.77 -25.25
CA GLU A 11 -12.56 4.13 -25.22
C GLU A 11 -12.31 3.21 -24.01
N PHE A 12 -13.07 3.35 -22.92
CA PHE A 12 -12.92 2.56 -21.69
C PHE A 12 -14.10 1.62 -21.42
N GLN A 13 -15.12 1.61 -22.29
CA GLN A 13 -16.31 0.76 -22.11
C GLN A 13 -16.00 -0.73 -22.21
N ALA A 14 -14.89 -1.10 -22.84
CA ALA A 14 -14.41 -2.49 -22.91
C ALA A 14 -13.71 -2.94 -21.63
N ASP A 15 -13.18 -2.00 -20.82
CA ASP A 15 -12.36 -2.28 -19.63
C ASP A 15 -13.14 -2.11 -18.33
N LEU A 16 -14.23 -1.34 -18.37
CA LEU A 16 -15.02 -0.99 -17.21
C LEU A 16 -16.50 -1.34 -17.38
N LYS A 17 -17.11 -1.68 -16.26
CA LYS A 17 -18.57 -1.70 -16.13
C LYS A 17 -19.03 -0.78 -15.01
N TYR A 18 -20.16 -0.14 -15.24
CA TYR A 18 -20.89 0.55 -14.18
C TYR A 18 -21.52 -0.48 -13.24
N VAL A 19 -21.43 -0.23 -11.94
CA VAL A 19 -22.09 -1.05 -10.92
C VAL A 19 -22.92 -0.15 -10.04
N GLU A 20 -24.19 -0.51 -9.87
CA GLU A 20 -25.11 0.21 -9.00
C GLU A 20 -24.52 0.30 -7.57
N PRO A 21 -24.46 1.50 -6.97
CA PRO A 21 -24.01 1.67 -5.61
C PRO A 21 -24.85 0.82 -4.65
N ARG A 22 -24.18 0.07 -3.77
CA ARG A 22 -24.87 -0.65 -2.67
C ARG A 22 -25.26 0.27 -1.51
N ASP A 23 -24.71 1.48 -1.48
CA ASP A 23 -24.96 2.49 -0.45
C ASP A 23 -26.20 3.30 -0.83
N ALA A 24 -27.24 3.27 0.00
CA ALA A 24 -28.51 3.93 -0.28
C ALA A 24 -28.58 5.40 0.19
N ARG A 25 -27.50 5.90 0.81
CA ARG A 25 -27.41 7.30 1.25
C ARG A 25 -27.31 8.24 0.05
N THR A 26 -27.83 9.45 0.22
CA THR A 26 -27.74 10.54 -0.76
C THR A 26 -26.30 11.04 -0.91
N ASP A 27 -26.00 11.75 -2.00
CA ASP A 27 -24.70 12.35 -2.24
C ASP A 27 -24.29 13.30 -1.11
N GLU A 28 -25.19 14.17 -0.64
CA GLU A 28 -24.96 15.03 0.52
C GLU A 28 -24.65 14.25 1.80
N GLU A 29 -25.34 13.14 2.06
CA GLU A 29 -25.09 12.30 3.23
C GLU A 29 -23.75 11.56 3.14
N ILE A 30 -23.40 11.06 1.95
CA ILE A 30 -22.11 10.44 1.68
C ILE A 30 -21.00 11.48 1.83
N LEU A 31 -21.14 12.67 1.25
CA LEU A 31 -20.15 13.75 1.33
C LEU A 31 -19.98 14.28 2.75
N SER A 32 -21.08 14.46 3.49
CA SER A 32 -21.04 14.85 4.91
C SER A 32 -20.32 13.78 5.74
N ALA A 33 -20.64 12.50 5.52
CA ALA A 33 -19.94 11.40 6.16
C ALA A 33 -18.45 11.38 5.77
N LEU A 34 -18.12 11.53 4.48
CA LEU A 34 -16.75 11.58 4.00
C LEU A 34 -15.98 12.71 4.68
N ASN A 35 -16.54 13.92 4.77
CA ASN A 35 -15.90 15.07 5.42
C ASN A 35 -15.71 14.91 6.93
N ALA A 36 -16.45 14.01 7.58
CA ALA A 36 -16.20 13.62 8.97
C ALA A 36 -15.01 12.67 9.15
N PHE A 37 -14.46 12.12 8.06
CA PHE A 37 -13.37 11.14 8.08
C PHE A 37 -12.06 11.69 7.49
N THR A 38 -10.95 11.40 8.18
CA THR A 38 -9.60 11.56 7.63
C THR A 38 -9.44 10.69 6.37
N PRO A 39 -8.55 11.06 5.42
CA PRO A 39 -8.37 10.33 4.16
C PRO A 39 -8.23 8.81 4.34
N CYS A 40 -7.39 8.35 5.26
CA CYS A 40 -7.19 6.92 5.53
C CYS A 40 -8.46 6.19 6.01
N LYS A 41 -9.35 6.84 6.77
CA LYS A 41 -10.62 6.21 7.20
C LYS A 41 -11.55 5.99 6.01
N ARG A 42 -11.51 6.88 5.01
CA ARG A 42 -12.30 6.73 3.77
C ARG A 42 -11.79 5.55 2.96
N ASN A 43 -10.47 5.35 2.89
CA ASN A 43 -9.86 4.20 2.23
C ASN A 43 -10.34 2.88 2.84
N VAL A 44 -10.28 2.75 4.17
CA VAL A 44 -10.77 1.56 4.90
C VAL A 44 -12.26 1.30 4.63
N ALA A 45 -13.09 2.34 4.63
CA ALA A 45 -14.50 2.21 4.30
C ALA A 45 -14.72 1.76 2.84
N ASN A 46 -13.91 2.27 1.90
CA ASN A 46 -13.93 1.83 0.51
C ASN A 46 -13.56 0.35 0.38
N TRP A 47 -12.53 -0.13 1.09
CA TRP A 47 -12.13 -1.54 1.06
C TRP A 47 -13.28 -2.47 1.45
N SER A 48 -14.04 -2.12 2.49
CA SER A 48 -15.23 -2.88 2.91
C SER A 48 -16.29 -2.99 1.81
N ARG A 49 -16.45 -1.95 0.99
CA ARG A 49 -17.40 -1.93 -0.13
C ARG A 49 -16.90 -2.71 -1.34
N VAL A 50 -15.61 -2.57 -1.65
CA VAL A 50 -14.97 -3.22 -2.81
C VAL A 50 -14.87 -4.73 -2.59
N CYS A 51 -14.28 -5.16 -1.47
CA CYS A 51 -14.09 -6.57 -1.13
C CYS A 51 -15.37 -7.25 -0.63
N GLY A 52 -16.31 -6.49 -0.07
CA GLY A 52 -17.57 -7.02 0.44
C GLY A 52 -17.47 -7.74 1.78
N PRO A 53 -18.56 -8.37 2.24
CA PRO A 53 -18.69 -8.88 3.61
C PRO A 53 -17.95 -10.20 3.89
N SER A 54 -17.39 -10.86 2.88
CA SER A 54 -16.55 -12.05 3.06
C SER A 54 -15.20 -11.71 3.72
N TRP A 55 -14.76 -10.45 3.60
CA TRP A 55 -13.51 -9.96 4.17
C TRP A 55 -13.70 -9.37 5.56
N ILE A 56 -12.84 -9.78 6.50
CA ILE A 56 -12.73 -9.15 7.82
C ILE A 56 -11.61 -8.12 7.76
N ILE A 57 -11.96 -6.85 7.92
CA ILE A 57 -10.99 -5.75 7.94
C ILE A 57 -10.62 -5.41 9.39
N ARG A 58 -9.33 -5.41 9.68
CA ARG A 58 -8.77 -4.99 10.98
C ARG A 58 -7.85 -3.81 10.79
N VAL A 59 -8.07 -2.76 11.58
CA VAL A 59 -7.17 -1.61 11.70
C VAL A 59 -6.57 -1.67 13.08
N LEU A 60 -5.25 -1.83 13.18
CA LEU A 60 -4.53 -1.95 14.45
C LEU A 60 -3.89 -0.61 14.83
N ASP A 61 -3.73 -0.39 16.13
CA ASP A 61 -2.98 0.73 16.69
C ASP A 61 -2.02 0.25 17.79
N ALA A 62 -1.16 1.15 18.26
CA ALA A 62 -0.20 0.88 19.34
C ALA A 62 -0.65 1.44 20.70
N LEU A 63 -1.93 1.80 20.86
CA LEU A 63 -2.45 2.36 22.10
C LEU A 63 -2.88 1.21 23.04
N PRO A 64 -2.30 1.07 24.24
CA PRO A 64 -2.59 -0.07 25.12
C PRO A 64 -4.09 -0.23 25.47
N ASP A 65 -4.77 0.88 25.72
CA ASP A 65 -6.17 0.88 26.12
C ASP A 65 -7.15 0.74 24.94
N SER A 66 -6.66 0.91 23.70
CA SER A 66 -7.53 0.83 22.52
C SER A 66 -8.10 -0.58 22.33
N PRO A 67 -9.38 -0.73 21.94
CA PRO A 67 -9.91 -2.03 21.54
C PRO A 67 -9.16 -2.63 20.34
N ASN A 68 -8.49 -1.81 19.54
CA ASN A 68 -7.71 -2.20 18.36
C ASN A 68 -6.20 -2.29 18.64
N SER A 69 -5.80 -2.28 19.91
CA SER A 69 -4.39 -2.42 20.30
C SER A 69 -3.78 -3.67 19.69
N ALA A 70 -2.64 -3.52 19.01
CA ALA A 70 -1.93 -4.62 18.35
C ALA A 70 -1.55 -5.74 19.34
N LEU A 71 -1.25 -5.40 20.60
CA LEU A 71 -0.89 -6.37 21.63
C LEU A 71 -2.08 -7.21 22.14
N LYS A 72 -3.31 -6.86 21.77
CA LYS A 72 -4.50 -7.72 21.98
C LYS A 72 -4.65 -8.77 20.88
N TYR A 73 -3.94 -8.60 19.76
CA TYR A 73 -4.04 -9.44 18.58
C TYR A 73 -2.79 -10.28 18.34
N LEU A 74 -1.63 -9.77 18.72
CA LEU A 74 -0.33 -10.42 18.54
C LEU A 74 0.34 -10.70 19.88
N PRO A 75 1.03 -11.85 20.02
CA PRO A 75 1.92 -12.11 21.13
C PRO A 75 3.04 -11.05 21.21
N ALA A 76 3.30 -10.55 22.41
CA ALA A 76 4.29 -9.50 22.63
C ALA A 76 5.73 -9.97 22.30
N ASP A 77 6.02 -11.26 22.44
CA ASP A 77 7.32 -11.87 22.16
C ASP A 77 7.63 -12.00 20.66
N MET A 78 6.64 -11.78 19.78
CA MET A 78 6.86 -11.66 18.33
C MET A 78 7.27 -10.24 17.91
N LEU A 79 7.28 -9.27 18.82
CA LEU A 79 7.54 -7.87 18.50
C LEU A 79 8.79 -7.38 19.26
N PRO A 80 9.52 -6.37 18.75
CA PRO A 80 10.64 -5.81 19.50
C PRO A 80 10.18 -5.21 20.82
N GLU A 81 11.05 -5.25 21.84
CA GLU A 81 10.78 -4.65 23.15
C GLU A 81 10.41 -3.17 23.04
N ALA A 82 11.04 -2.43 22.13
CA ALA A 82 10.75 -1.03 21.91
C ALA A 82 9.31 -0.78 21.40
N PHE A 83 8.73 -1.73 20.66
CA PHE A 83 7.31 -1.69 20.29
C PHE A 83 6.44 -1.96 21.53
N THR A 84 6.71 -3.04 22.25
CA THR A 84 5.84 -3.50 23.35
C THR A 84 5.82 -2.52 24.52
N LYS A 85 6.94 -1.84 24.79
CA LYS A 85 7.07 -0.80 25.82
C LYS A 85 6.77 0.60 25.33
N GLY A 86 6.51 0.80 24.03
CA GLY A 86 6.24 2.12 23.45
C GLY A 86 7.43 3.08 23.52
N THR A 87 8.66 2.57 23.42
CA THR A 87 9.91 3.34 23.53
C THR A 87 10.58 3.61 22.17
N MET A 88 9.89 3.36 21.06
CA MET A 88 10.41 3.68 19.73
C MET A 88 10.44 5.20 19.49
N GLU A 89 11.53 5.67 18.93
CA GLU A 89 11.84 7.09 18.74
C GLU A 89 12.05 7.44 17.27
N GLY A 90 11.97 8.74 16.98
CA GLY A 90 12.23 9.29 15.67
C GLY A 90 10.97 9.49 14.81
N PRO A 91 11.14 10.03 13.59
CA PRO A 91 10.02 10.42 12.74
C PRO A 91 9.30 9.24 12.09
N TYR A 92 9.87 8.03 12.15
CA TYR A 92 9.40 6.85 11.42
C TYR A 92 8.83 5.75 12.32
N THR A 93 8.55 6.06 13.59
CA THR A 93 7.96 5.12 14.56
C THR A 93 6.72 4.42 14.01
N GLY A 94 5.79 5.16 13.38
CA GLY A 94 4.56 4.59 12.79
C GLY A 94 4.85 3.58 11.68
N PRO A 95 5.56 3.95 10.61
CA PRO A 95 5.96 3.02 9.54
C PRO A 95 6.72 1.78 10.05
N HIS A 96 7.70 1.95 10.95
CA HIS A 96 8.45 0.80 11.50
C HIS A 96 7.56 -0.10 12.37
N SER A 97 6.67 0.48 13.17
CA SER A 97 5.62 -0.26 13.89
C SER A 97 4.81 -1.15 12.96
N ALA A 98 4.29 -0.57 11.86
CA ALA A 98 3.52 -1.32 10.87
C ALA A 98 4.34 -2.45 10.22
N ASN A 99 5.65 -2.28 10.06
CA ASN A 99 6.52 -3.33 9.53
C ASN A 99 6.65 -4.54 10.46
N PHE A 100 6.73 -4.36 11.78
CA PHE A 100 6.70 -5.48 12.73
C PHE A 100 5.34 -6.18 12.73
N LEU A 101 4.25 -5.40 12.70
CA LEU A 101 2.90 -5.94 12.68
C LEU A 101 2.63 -6.73 11.39
N ARG A 102 3.16 -6.28 10.25
CA ARG A 102 2.95 -6.92 8.95
C ARG A 102 3.42 -8.38 8.94
N GLY A 103 4.67 -8.61 9.33
CA GLY A 103 5.23 -9.98 9.38
C GLY A 103 4.47 -10.88 10.36
N ALA A 104 4.27 -10.40 11.59
CA ALA A 104 3.58 -11.16 12.64
C ALA A 104 2.12 -11.48 12.29
N CYS A 105 1.35 -10.49 11.81
CA CYS A 105 -0.05 -10.68 11.43
C CYS A 105 -0.19 -11.70 10.29
N LEU A 106 0.61 -11.56 9.23
CA LEU A 106 0.55 -12.45 8.08
C LEU A 106 0.93 -13.88 8.46
N TYR A 107 1.97 -14.05 9.29
CA TYR A 107 2.35 -15.38 9.76
C TYR A 107 1.25 -16.03 10.62
N LEU A 108 0.68 -15.31 11.59
CA LEU A 108 -0.30 -15.90 12.53
C LEU A 108 -1.71 -16.07 11.93
N HIS A 109 -2.09 -15.21 10.98
CA HIS A 109 -3.47 -15.11 10.51
C HIS A 109 -3.63 -15.27 9.01
N GLY A 110 -2.55 -15.12 8.21
CA GLY A 110 -2.65 -15.02 6.76
C GLY A 110 -3.45 -13.78 6.31
N GLY A 111 -3.84 -13.77 5.05
CA GLY A 111 -4.64 -12.69 4.46
C GLY A 111 -3.77 -11.64 3.79
N VAL A 112 -4.23 -10.39 3.85
CA VAL A 112 -3.57 -9.23 3.25
C VAL A 112 -3.24 -8.22 4.34
N PHE A 113 -2.00 -7.74 4.35
CA PHE A 113 -1.60 -6.59 5.15
C PHE A 113 -1.18 -5.47 4.20
N MET A 114 -1.89 -4.35 4.27
CA MET A 114 -1.72 -3.24 3.33
C MET A 114 -1.79 -1.89 4.04
N ASP A 115 -1.09 -0.89 3.51
CA ASP A 115 -1.04 0.45 4.06
C ASP A 115 -2.41 1.15 3.94
N VAL A 116 -2.82 1.86 5.00
CA VAL A 116 -4.09 2.60 5.04
C VAL A 116 -4.18 3.76 4.04
N GLY A 117 -3.06 4.15 3.43
CA GLY A 117 -3.00 5.10 2.33
C GLY A 117 -3.50 4.53 1.00
N ILE A 118 -3.66 3.22 0.86
CA ILE A 118 -3.99 2.61 -0.44
C ILE A 118 -5.45 2.85 -0.83
N LEU A 119 -5.65 3.42 -2.01
CA LEU A 119 -6.92 3.43 -2.72
C LEU A 119 -7.07 2.11 -3.48
N LEU A 120 -8.00 1.27 -3.03
CA LEU A 120 -8.26 0.00 -3.68
C LEU A 120 -9.25 0.19 -4.84
N VAL A 121 -8.84 -0.20 -6.06
CA VAL A 121 -9.67 -0.13 -7.28
C VAL A 121 -10.30 -1.50 -7.57
N LEU A 122 -9.52 -2.56 -7.32
CA LEU A 122 -9.90 -3.94 -7.56
C LEU A 122 -10.03 -4.73 -6.26
N ASP A 123 -11.00 -5.63 -6.15
CA ASP A 123 -11.13 -6.46 -4.95
C ASP A 123 -9.95 -7.42 -4.76
N LEU A 124 -9.64 -7.71 -3.50
CA LEU A 124 -8.44 -8.47 -3.12
C LEU A 124 -8.45 -9.91 -3.65
N ASP A 125 -9.63 -10.49 -3.85
CA ASP A 125 -9.78 -11.82 -4.46
C ASP A 125 -9.22 -11.82 -5.88
N ARG A 126 -9.56 -10.80 -6.65
CA ARG A 126 -9.06 -10.63 -8.02
C ARG A 126 -7.61 -10.14 -8.10
N VAL A 127 -7.14 -9.37 -7.11
CA VAL A 127 -5.72 -8.97 -7.05
C VAL A 127 -4.83 -10.20 -6.84
N CYS A 128 -5.14 -11.04 -5.85
CA CYS A 128 -4.32 -12.23 -5.57
C CYS A 128 -4.99 -13.31 -4.74
N TRP A 129 -6.01 -12.98 -3.93
CA TRP A 129 -6.44 -13.90 -2.87
C TRP A 129 -7.16 -15.13 -3.41
N ALA A 130 -7.85 -15.05 -4.54
CA ALA A 130 -8.41 -16.24 -5.20
C ALA A 130 -7.31 -17.25 -5.56
N THR A 131 -6.15 -16.77 -6.03
CA THR A 131 -4.98 -17.59 -6.34
C THR A 131 -4.33 -18.15 -5.07
N LEU A 132 -4.24 -17.35 -3.99
CA LEU A 132 -3.60 -17.81 -2.75
C LEU A 132 -4.49 -18.72 -1.91
N ALA A 133 -5.81 -18.62 -2.03
CA ALA A 133 -6.77 -19.45 -1.29
C ALA A 133 -7.05 -20.79 -1.99
N ASP A 134 -6.67 -20.95 -3.25
CA ASP A 134 -6.82 -22.20 -4.00
C ASP A 134 -5.74 -23.21 -3.60
N ASP A 135 -6.11 -24.31 -2.94
CA ASP A 135 -5.17 -25.36 -2.52
C ASP A 135 -4.43 -26.06 -3.65
N SER A 136 -4.87 -25.91 -4.91
CA SER A 136 -4.14 -26.41 -6.07
C SER A 136 -3.06 -25.44 -6.59
N SER A 137 -3.10 -24.19 -6.14
CA SER A 137 -2.11 -23.17 -6.48
C SER A 137 -0.81 -23.39 -5.70
N HIS A 138 0.32 -23.31 -6.40
CA HIS A 138 1.65 -23.30 -5.78
C HIS A 138 1.95 -21.96 -5.10
N ASN A 139 1.21 -20.90 -5.40
CA ASN A 139 1.46 -19.58 -4.83
C ASN A 139 0.97 -19.49 -3.38
N ASN A 140 1.88 -19.10 -2.50
CA ASN A 140 1.62 -18.91 -1.07
C ASN A 140 1.71 -17.45 -0.63
N VAL A 141 2.40 -16.62 -1.42
CA VAL A 141 2.66 -15.21 -1.12
C VAL A 141 2.41 -14.39 -2.38
N ALA A 142 1.83 -13.20 -2.24
CA ALA A 142 1.71 -12.25 -3.33
C ALA A 142 2.23 -10.88 -2.90
N VAL A 143 3.07 -10.30 -3.75
CA VAL A 143 3.71 -9.01 -3.49
C VAL A 143 3.92 -8.21 -4.78
N PRO A 144 3.83 -6.88 -4.69
CA PRO A 144 4.28 -6.01 -5.76
C PRO A 144 5.81 -6.00 -5.86
N CYS A 145 6.31 -6.08 -7.09
CA CYS A 145 7.71 -6.09 -7.46
C CYS A 145 8.09 -4.77 -8.13
N MET A 146 9.19 -4.16 -7.68
CA MET A 146 9.78 -3.01 -8.35
C MET A 146 10.70 -3.41 -9.49
N TYR A 147 11.62 -4.31 -9.19
CA TYR A 147 12.61 -4.89 -10.11
C TYR A 147 13.26 -6.09 -9.40
N ASP A 148 13.77 -7.05 -10.17
CA ASP A 148 14.39 -8.30 -9.67
C ASP A 148 13.55 -8.94 -8.55
N VAL A 149 14.07 -8.94 -7.31
CA VAL A 149 13.42 -9.44 -6.09
C VAL A 149 13.08 -8.32 -5.09
N VAL A 150 13.23 -7.06 -5.50
CA VAL A 150 12.95 -5.89 -4.68
C VAL A 150 11.45 -5.63 -4.69
N MET A 151 10.80 -5.98 -3.58
CA MET A 151 9.37 -5.78 -3.37
C MET A 151 9.04 -4.40 -2.81
N THR A 152 7.79 -3.96 -2.99
CA THR A 152 7.23 -2.80 -2.29
C THR A 152 6.34 -3.23 -1.14
N ASN A 153 6.65 -2.72 0.04
CA ASN A 153 6.12 -3.28 1.28
C ASN A 153 4.73 -2.75 1.67
N HIS A 154 4.17 -1.80 0.92
CA HIS A 154 2.85 -1.26 1.22
C HIS A 154 1.74 -2.30 1.06
N PHE A 155 1.97 -3.40 0.33
CA PHE A 155 1.05 -4.52 0.18
C PHE A 155 1.79 -5.85 0.29
N VAL A 156 1.32 -6.74 1.15
CA VAL A 156 1.79 -8.14 1.22
C VAL A 156 0.61 -9.03 1.54
N ALA A 157 0.44 -10.09 0.75
CA ALA A 157 -0.54 -11.14 1.02
C ALA A 157 0.17 -12.48 1.22
N SER A 158 -0.30 -13.29 2.17
CA SER A 158 0.20 -14.67 2.33
C SER A 158 -0.83 -15.60 2.92
N ARG A 159 -0.62 -16.90 2.67
CA ARG A 159 -1.24 -17.95 3.51
C ARG A 159 -0.75 -17.82 4.95
N LYS A 160 -1.58 -18.31 5.87
CA LYS A 160 -1.22 -18.41 7.28
C LYS A 160 -0.07 -19.41 7.45
N GLY A 161 0.88 -19.08 8.32
CA GLY A 161 2.00 -19.96 8.66
C GLY A 161 3.08 -20.03 7.58
N ASP A 162 3.09 -19.11 6.61
CA ASP A 162 4.06 -19.13 5.52
C ASP A 162 5.51 -19.10 6.05
N PRO A 163 6.37 -20.05 5.64
CA PRO A 163 7.73 -20.19 6.18
C PRO A 163 8.67 -19.06 5.77
N PHE A 164 8.45 -18.43 4.62
CA PHE A 164 9.26 -17.29 4.19
C PHE A 164 8.87 -16.04 4.97
N ILE A 165 7.58 -15.77 5.13
CA ILE A 165 7.08 -14.65 5.93
C ILE A 165 7.61 -14.71 7.37
N LYS A 166 7.64 -15.92 7.96
CA LYS A 166 8.22 -16.12 9.30
C LYS A 166 9.69 -15.70 9.35
N ARG A 167 10.52 -16.19 8.43
CA ARG A 167 11.96 -15.87 8.39
C ARG A 167 12.21 -14.39 8.17
N ARG A 168 11.42 -13.77 7.29
CA ARG A 168 11.49 -12.33 7.03
C ARG A 168 11.17 -11.52 8.28
N HIS A 169 10.12 -11.91 9.00
CA HIS A 169 9.73 -11.29 10.27
C HIS A 169 10.81 -11.45 11.33
N ASP A 170 11.27 -12.69 11.56
CA ASP A 170 12.29 -13.02 12.55
C ASP A 170 13.59 -12.27 12.28
N LEU A 171 14.05 -12.21 11.01
CA LEU A 171 15.25 -11.47 10.62
C LEU A 171 15.10 -9.98 10.93
N PHE A 172 13.97 -9.37 10.59
CA PHE A 172 13.77 -7.94 10.84
C PHE A 172 13.72 -7.62 12.34
N VAL A 173 13.02 -8.44 13.14
CA VAL A 173 12.98 -8.30 14.61
C VAL A 173 14.36 -8.53 15.23
N HIS A 174 15.10 -9.52 14.74
CA HIS A 174 16.46 -9.81 15.20
C HIS A 174 17.42 -8.64 14.95
N LEU A 175 17.39 -8.06 13.73
CA LEU A 175 18.23 -6.91 13.39
C LEU A 175 17.87 -5.67 14.22
N TRP A 176 16.58 -5.50 14.55
CA TRP A 176 16.13 -4.44 15.44
C TRP A 176 16.67 -4.64 16.86
N GLY A 177 16.60 -5.85 17.41
CA GLY A 177 17.12 -6.19 18.73
C GLY A 177 16.63 -5.21 19.81
N ASN A 178 17.57 -4.65 20.57
CA ASN A 178 17.29 -3.70 21.67
C ASN A 178 17.25 -2.23 21.22
N ARG A 179 17.10 -1.95 19.91
CA ARG A 179 17.08 -0.57 19.39
C ARG A 179 15.76 0.11 19.67
N THR A 180 15.83 1.44 19.82
CA THR A 180 14.65 2.32 19.86
C THR A 180 14.42 3.04 18.53
N SER A 181 15.36 2.98 17.59
CA SER A 181 15.26 3.61 16.27
C SER A 181 15.94 2.76 15.19
N HIS A 182 15.73 3.12 13.92
CA HIS A 182 16.33 2.44 12.77
C HIS A 182 17.84 2.72 12.59
N ALA A 183 18.42 3.61 13.38
CA ALA A 183 19.82 4.02 13.22
C ALA A 183 20.78 2.82 13.31
N GLY A 184 21.66 2.68 12.32
CA GLY A 184 22.64 1.61 12.19
C GLY A 184 22.09 0.29 11.65
N MET A 185 20.81 0.21 11.27
CA MET A 185 20.20 -1.03 10.74
C MET A 185 20.82 -1.46 9.40
N ALA A 186 21.30 -0.51 8.59
CA ALA A 186 21.90 -0.76 7.30
C ALA A 186 23.34 -1.32 7.37
N ASN A 187 23.94 -1.39 8.56
CA ASN A 187 25.27 -2.01 8.76
C ASN A 187 25.19 -3.54 8.94
N GLY A 188 24.00 -4.14 8.84
CA GLY A 188 23.76 -5.57 8.99
C GLY A 188 23.88 -6.38 7.69
N PRO A 189 23.62 -7.71 7.75
CA PRO A 189 23.73 -8.62 6.61
C PRO A 189 22.63 -8.48 5.54
N ALA A 190 21.76 -7.46 5.65
CA ALA A 190 20.70 -7.23 4.69
C ALA A 190 21.29 -6.70 3.37
N SER A 191 20.79 -7.17 2.22
CA SER A 191 21.29 -6.80 0.89
C SER A 191 21.24 -5.28 0.67
N GLN A 192 22.20 -4.74 -0.08
CA GLN A 192 22.17 -3.34 -0.51
C GLN A 192 21.08 -3.14 -1.57
N LEU A 193 20.36 -2.02 -1.53
CA LEU A 193 19.42 -1.63 -2.58
C LEU A 193 20.17 -0.89 -3.69
N ASP A 194 19.99 -1.30 -4.94
CA ASP A 194 20.47 -0.54 -6.09
C ASP A 194 19.45 0.56 -6.45
N LEU A 195 19.72 1.79 -6.02
CA LEU A 195 18.88 2.94 -6.33
C LEU A 195 18.94 3.31 -7.83
N ALA A 196 20.02 2.99 -8.53
CA ALA A 196 20.12 3.24 -9.96
C ALA A 196 19.23 2.25 -10.75
N ALA A 197 19.14 1.00 -10.31
CA ALA A 197 18.22 0.02 -10.88
C ALA A 197 16.75 0.47 -10.75
N ALA A 198 16.37 1.11 -9.63
CA ALA A 198 15.04 1.69 -9.49
C ALA A 198 14.78 2.76 -10.58
N ALA A 199 15.71 3.69 -10.79
CA ALA A 199 15.56 4.72 -11.82
C ALA A 199 15.45 4.15 -13.24
N GLN A 200 16.24 3.11 -13.55
CA GLN A 200 16.19 2.41 -14.84
C GLN A 200 14.84 1.71 -15.08
N ASN A 201 14.14 1.32 -14.00
CA ASN A 201 12.81 0.71 -14.05
C ASN A 201 11.67 1.75 -13.93
N GLY A 202 11.96 3.04 -14.15
CA GLY A 202 10.95 4.09 -14.26
C GLY A 202 10.55 4.76 -12.94
N TYR A 203 11.18 4.39 -11.82
CA TYR A 203 10.93 5.02 -10.52
C TYR A 203 11.72 6.32 -10.40
N GLN A 204 11.03 7.42 -10.07
CA GLN A 204 11.66 8.75 -9.98
C GLN A 204 11.59 9.29 -8.54
N PHE A 205 12.11 8.51 -7.60
CA PHE A 205 12.17 8.93 -6.21
C PHE A 205 13.25 9.99 -5.98
N GLU A 206 12.89 11.06 -5.27
CA GLU A 206 13.83 12.09 -4.84
C GLU A 206 13.91 12.13 -3.32
N PHE A 207 15.05 11.78 -2.75
CA PHE A 207 15.21 11.76 -1.29
C PHE A 207 15.83 13.06 -0.78
N SER A 208 15.29 13.60 0.32
CA SER A 208 15.86 14.74 1.07
C SER A 208 16.77 14.31 2.21
N VAL A 209 16.85 13.00 2.46
CA VAL A 209 17.74 12.35 3.43
C VAL A 209 18.86 11.62 2.71
N ASP A 210 19.94 11.30 3.43
CA ASP A 210 21.05 10.54 2.87
C ASP A 210 20.64 9.08 2.57
N ALA A 211 21.40 8.42 1.69
CA ALA A 211 21.11 7.06 1.25
C ALA A 211 21.09 6.04 2.41
N MET A 212 21.91 6.22 3.45
CA MET A 212 21.90 5.30 4.61
C MET A 212 20.60 5.43 5.38
N THR A 213 20.11 6.65 5.60
CA THR A 213 18.79 6.88 6.20
C THR A 213 17.68 6.20 5.39
N VAL A 214 17.74 6.22 4.05
CA VAL A 214 16.78 5.50 3.20
C VAL A 214 16.86 3.99 3.44
N LEU A 215 18.05 3.40 3.37
CA LEU A 215 18.27 1.96 3.57
C LEU A 215 17.81 1.48 4.95
N GLU A 216 18.09 2.26 5.99
CA GLU A 216 17.62 1.98 7.35
C GLU A 216 16.10 2.11 7.47
N TYR A 217 15.50 3.10 6.79
CA TYR A 217 14.05 3.26 6.74
C TYR A 217 13.36 2.05 6.09
N ILE A 218 13.96 1.46 5.05
CA ILE A 218 13.42 0.31 4.32
C ILE A 218 14.03 -1.04 4.69
N THR A 219 14.68 -1.20 5.85
CA THR A 219 15.42 -2.43 6.17
C THR A 219 14.56 -3.70 6.07
N GLN A 220 13.25 -3.63 6.29
CA GLN A 220 12.30 -4.73 6.08
C GLN A 220 12.19 -5.22 4.62
N VAL A 221 12.49 -4.35 3.64
CA VAL A 221 12.60 -4.67 2.20
C VAL A 221 13.97 -5.30 1.94
N LEU A 222 15.02 -4.81 2.58
CA LEU A 222 16.36 -5.39 2.47
C LEU A 222 16.42 -6.81 3.07
N CYS A 223 15.69 -7.06 4.16
CA CYS A 223 15.52 -8.40 4.74
C CYS A 223 14.86 -9.35 3.74
N TRP A 224 13.86 -8.87 3.00
CA TRP A 224 13.18 -9.64 1.97
C TRP A 224 14.14 -10.02 0.83
N GLY A 225 14.81 -9.02 0.23
CA GLY A 225 15.76 -9.25 -0.86
C GLY A 225 16.90 -10.19 -0.46
N ARG A 226 17.40 -10.06 0.78
CA ARG A 226 18.40 -10.98 1.34
C ARG A 226 17.90 -12.43 1.37
N LEU A 227 16.66 -12.66 1.80
CA LEU A 227 16.10 -14.01 1.86
C LEU A 227 15.83 -14.56 0.46
N CYS A 228 15.37 -13.76 -0.50
CA CYS A 228 15.19 -14.20 -1.88
C CYS A 228 16.49 -14.67 -2.55
N GLY A 229 17.67 -14.29 -2.03
CA GLY A 229 18.96 -14.79 -2.49
C GLY A 229 19.60 -15.86 -1.60
N LEU A 230 18.86 -16.41 -0.62
CA LEU A 230 19.39 -17.34 0.37
C LEU A 230 19.03 -18.79 0.01
N GLU A 231 20.00 -19.58 -0.42
CA GLU A 231 19.84 -20.99 -0.81
C GLU A 231 19.63 -21.94 0.38
N ASP A 232 20.09 -21.57 1.58
CA ASP A 232 19.84 -22.32 2.81
C ASP A 232 19.75 -21.36 4.00
N ALA A 233 18.61 -21.38 4.69
CA ALA A 233 18.37 -20.60 5.91
C ALA A 233 19.04 -21.18 7.17
N GLY A 234 19.81 -22.26 7.05
CA GLY A 234 20.47 -22.98 8.16
C GLY A 234 19.65 -24.15 8.70
N ASP A 235 18.47 -24.40 8.12
CA ASP A 235 17.57 -25.52 8.43
C ASP A 235 17.19 -26.33 7.19
N GLY A 236 17.91 -26.14 6.07
CA GLY A 236 17.67 -26.79 4.79
C GLY A 236 16.57 -26.15 3.96
N PHE A 237 15.97 -25.06 4.42
CA PHE A 237 14.98 -24.32 3.64
C PHE A 237 15.66 -23.33 2.68
N GLY A 238 15.49 -23.57 1.38
CA GLY A 238 15.94 -22.66 0.33
C GLY A 238 14.94 -21.52 0.11
N CYS A 239 15.22 -20.36 0.69
CA CYS A 239 14.39 -19.17 0.50
C CYS A 239 14.43 -18.66 -0.95
N ALA A 240 15.54 -18.87 -1.66
CA ALA A 240 15.67 -18.50 -3.06
C ALA A 240 14.73 -19.33 -3.96
N ASP A 241 14.79 -20.65 -3.87
CA ASP A 241 13.91 -21.55 -4.63
C ASP A 241 12.45 -21.30 -4.28
N TYR A 242 12.14 -21.13 -2.99
CA TYR A 242 10.79 -20.81 -2.55
C TYR A 242 10.26 -19.50 -3.14
N ALA A 243 11.08 -18.45 -3.19
CA ALA A 243 10.67 -17.17 -3.76
C ALA A 243 10.47 -17.25 -5.29
N ALA A 244 11.20 -18.13 -5.98
CA ALA A 244 11.03 -18.37 -7.40
C ALA A 244 9.74 -19.14 -7.70
N ASP A 245 9.41 -20.14 -6.87
CA ASP A 245 8.35 -21.11 -7.18
C ASP A 245 6.99 -20.79 -6.53
N ASN A 246 6.97 -20.04 -5.43
CA ASN A 246 5.77 -19.89 -4.60
C ASN A 246 5.23 -18.46 -4.50
N PHE A 247 5.84 -17.49 -5.20
CA PHE A 247 5.41 -16.10 -5.13
C PHE A 247 4.67 -15.66 -6.39
N LEU A 248 3.51 -15.06 -6.17
CA LEU A 248 2.82 -14.25 -7.17
C LEU A 248 3.38 -12.84 -7.14
N TRP A 249 4.33 -12.57 -8.03
CA TRP A 249 4.89 -11.23 -8.25
C TRP A 249 4.03 -10.44 -9.24
N PHE A 250 3.70 -9.19 -8.92
CA PHE A 250 3.02 -8.29 -9.85
C PHE A 250 3.72 -6.93 -9.96
N ASP A 251 3.56 -6.24 -11.07
CA ASP A 251 4.30 -5.02 -11.40
C ASP A 251 3.84 -3.85 -10.51
N SER A 252 4.69 -3.41 -9.58
CA SER A 252 4.34 -2.36 -8.62
C SER A 252 4.01 -1.03 -9.29
N LEU A 253 4.73 -0.66 -10.36
CA LEU A 253 4.55 0.63 -11.01
C LEU A 253 3.23 0.67 -11.77
N LYS A 254 2.85 -0.45 -12.40
CA LYS A 254 1.59 -0.54 -13.16
C LYS A 254 0.38 -0.75 -12.27
N GLU A 255 0.50 -1.54 -11.21
CA GLU A 255 -0.62 -1.96 -10.38
C GLU A 255 -0.88 -1.05 -9.18
N ASP A 256 0.17 -0.42 -8.63
CA ASP A 256 0.08 0.28 -7.34
C ASP A 256 0.44 1.77 -7.41
N TRP A 257 1.25 2.18 -8.39
CA TRP A 257 1.69 3.58 -8.56
C TRP A 257 1.42 4.11 -9.98
N ALA A 258 0.29 3.69 -10.55
CA ALA A 258 -0.08 4.07 -11.90
C ALA A 258 -0.25 5.59 -12.06
N LEU A 259 -0.73 6.29 -11.02
CA LEU A 259 -0.85 7.74 -11.02
C LEU A 259 0.50 8.44 -11.22
N GLU A 260 1.53 7.96 -10.53
CA GLU A 260 2.89 8.51 -10.51
C GLU A 260 3.53 8.45 -11.90
N THR A 261 3.16 7.47 -12.73
CA THR A 261 3.60 7.38 -14.13
C THR A 261 3.08 8.53 -15.00
N ILE A 262 2.01 9.20 -14.58
CA ILE A 262 1.42 10.35 -15.28
C ILE A 262 1.88 11.67 -14.66
N VAL A 263 1.94 11.74 -13.33
CA VAL A 263 2.23 12.99 -12.59
C VAL A 263 3.70 13.13 -12.17
N VAL A 264 4.54 12.16 -12.55
CA VAL A 264 6.01 12.18 -12.44
C VAL A 264 6.47 12.21 -10.99
N PHE A 265 5.90 11.35 -10.14
CA PHE A 265 6.30 11.19 -8.72
C PHE A 265 6.35 12.51 -7.92
N ARG A 266 5.41 13.42 -8.18
CA ARG A 266 5.23 14.67 -7.42
C ARG A 266 3.88 14.68 -6.71
N GLY A 267 3.92 14.68 -5.37
CA GLY A 267 2.71 14.78 -4.56
C GLY A 267 1.82 15.97 -4.92
N GLN A 268 2.39 17.14 -5.21
CA GLN A 268 1.62 18.31 -5.62
C GLN A 268 0.92 18.12 -6.97
N ASN A 269 1.60 17.53 -7.96
CA ASN A 269 0.99 17.24 -9.26
C ASN A 269 -0.15 16.22 -9.11
N ALA A 270 0.05 15.20 -8.28
CA ALA A 270 -0.99 14.21 -7.95
C ALA A 270 -2.20 14.88 -7.28
N PHE A 271 -1.95 15.79 -6.33
CA PHE A 271 -2.97 16.54 -5.62
C PHE A 271 -3.78 17.44 -6.57
N ASP A 272 -3.09 18.19 -7.44
CA ASP A 272 -3.74 19.07 -8.41
C ASP A 272 -4.56 18.27 -9.43
N ALA A 273 -4.04 17.13 -9.89
CA ALA A 273 -4.76 16.24 -10.78
C ALA A 273 -6.06 15.71 -10.14
N LEU A 274 -5.95 15.13 -8.93
CA LEU A 274 -7.10 14.55 -8.22
C LEU A 274 -8.06 15.60 -7.63
N SER A 275 -7.64 16.86 -7.54
CA SER A 275 -8.49 17.98 -7.12
C SER A 275 -9.17 18.70 -8.30
N THR A 276 -8.90 18.30 -9.55
CA THR A 276 -9.50 18.92 -10.73
C THR A 276 -11.01 18.67 -10.74
N ARG A 277 -11.79 19.74 -10.97
CA ARG A 277 -13.25 19.64 -11.05
C ARG A 277 -13.67 18.99 -12.37
N LEU A 278 -14.75 18.21 -12.34
CA LEU A 278 -15.31 17.57 -13.54
C LEU A 278 -15.87 18.58 -14.55
N ASP A 279 -16.22 19.79 -14.12
CA ASP A 279 -16.71 20.90 -14.95
C ASP A 279 -15.61 21.91 -15.33
N ALA A 280 -14.35 21.61 -15.02
CA ALA A 280 -13.23 22.40 -15.53
C ALA A 280 -13.11 22.27 -17.05
N ASP A 281 -12.47 23.24 -17.69
CA ASP A 281 -12.27 23.28 -19.14
C ASP A 281 -11.57 21.99 -19.62
N PRO A 282 -12.24 21.15 -20.44
CA PRO A 282 -11.68 19.92 -20.95
C PRO A 282 -10.43 20.12 -21.82
N GLU A 283 -10.26 21.31 -22.40
CA GLU A 283 -9.10 21.63 -23.23
C GLU A 283 -7.89 22.07 -22.41
N SER A 284 -8.05 22.37 -21.12
CA SER A 284 -6.94 22.74 -20.24
C SER A 284 -5.97 21.57 -20.01
N GLU A 285 -4.68 21.89 -19.93
CA GLU A 285 -3.62 20.91 -19.62
C GLU A 285 -3.86 20.19 -18.28
N GLY A 286 -4.41 20.92 -17.30
CA GLY A 286 -4.80 20.36 -16.01
C GLY A 286 -5.86 19.28 -16.16
N TYR A 287 -6.96 19.56 -16.88
CA TYR A 287 -8.01 18.57 -17.10
C TYR A 287 -7.50 17.35 -17.88
N LYS A 288 -6.74 17.56 -18.96
CA LYS A 288 -6.17 16.47 -19.76
C LYS A 288 -5.28 15.55 -18.93
N THR A 289 -4.45 16.12 -18.05
CA THR A 289 -3.62 15.38 -17.11
C THR A 289 -4.46 14.58 -16.12
N SER A 290 -5.46 15.21 -15.51
CA SER A 290 -6.36 14.57 -14.54
C SER A 290 -7.19 13.44 -15.16
N TYR A 291 -7.72 13.67 -16.35
CA TYR A 291 -8.45 12.68 -17.12
C TYR A 291 -7.57 11.46 -17.39
N LYS A 292 -6.37 11.67 -17.97
CA LYS A 292 -5.42 10.59 -18.24
C LYS A 292 -5.03 9.83 -16.97
N ALA A 293 -4.75 10.54 -15.88
CA ALA A 293 -4.38 9.97 -14.60
C ALA A 293 -5.48 9.08 -14.01
N VAL A 294 -6.69 9.61 -13.86
CA VAL A 294 -7.82 8.89 -13.25
C VAL A 294 -8.17 7.66 -14.08
N TRP A 295 -8.29 7.80 -15.40
CA TRP A 295 -8.65 6.66 -16.24
C TRP A 295 -7.54 5.62 -16.28
N ARG A 296 -6.25 6.01 -16.28
CA ARG A 296 -5.13 5.06 -16.18
C ARG A 296 -5.19 4.24 -14.88
N VAL A 297 -5.45 4.90 -13.75
CA VAL A 297 -5.61 4.21 -12.46
C VAL A 297 -6.78 3.25 -12.51
N LEU A 298 -7.95 3.75 -12.93
CA LEU A 298 -9.18 2.96 -12.93
C LEU A 298 -9.08 1.74 -13.83
N THR A 299 -8.60 1.86 -15.07
CA THR A 299 -8.72 0.80 -16.09
C THR A 299 -7.59 -0.23 -16.08
N HIS A 300 -6.41 0.11 -15.56
CA HIS A 300 -5.19 -0.69 -15.75
C HIS A 300 -4.38 -0.87 -14.46
N SER A 301 -5.02 -0.75 -13.29
CA SER A 301 -4.35 -0.91 -12.00
C SER A 301 -5.29 -1.56 -10.98
N SER A 302 -4.70 -2.30 -10.05
CA SER A 302 -5.38 -2.92 -8.93
C SER A 302 -5.63 -1.92 -7.79
N MET A 303 -4.70 -1.01 -7.58
CA MET A 303 -4.76 -0.04 -6.50
C MET A 303 -3.95 1.23 -6.80
N GLN A 304 -3.99 2.18 -5.89
CA GLN A 304 -3.12 3.35 -5.89
C GLN A 304 -2.59 3.58 -4.47
N ASN A 305 -1.31 3.32 -4.26
CA ASN A 305 -0.66 3.59 -3.00
C ASN A 305 -0.42 5.11 -2.86
N VAL A 306 -0.95 5.68 -1.76
CA VAL A 306 -0.82 7.11 -1.47
C VAL A 306 0.14 7.29 -0.30
N SER A 307 1.38 7.63 -0.65
CA SER A 307 2.45 7.86 0.30
C SER A 307 2.23 9.14 1.11
N HIS A 308 2.54 9.06 2.41
CA HIS A 308 2.72 10.25 3.26
C HIS A 308 4.20 10.62 3.39
N ALA A 309 5.05 9.58 3.51
CA ALA A 309 6.52 9.62 3.54
C ALA A 309 7.13 10.90 4.17
N LYS A 310 6.62 11.24 5.36
CA LYS A 310 6.97 12.48 6.07
C LYS A 310 8.48 12.55 6.28
N LYS A 311 9.10 13.65 5.86
CA LYS A 311 10.55 13.95 6.03
C LYS A 311 11.53 13.05 5.26
N ILE A 312 11.06 12.27 4.29
CA ILE A 312 11.91 11.46 3.40
C ILE A 312 12.11 12.14 2.04
N TYR A 313 11.07 12.78 1.52
CA TYR A 313 11.08 13.49 0.24
C TYR A 313 11.28 15.00 0.45
N PRO A 314 11.81 15.75 -0.55
CA PRO A 314 11.99 17.20 -0.47
C PRO A 314 10.66 17.95 -0.55
N SER A 315 9.68 17.40 -1.26
CA SER A 315 8.33 17.93 -1.38
C SER A 315 7.34 17.07 -0.60
N PRO A 316 6.21 17.64 -0.12
CA PRO A 316 5.17 16.84 0.49
C PRO A 316 4.50 15.89 -0.51
N GLU A 317 4.34 14.64 -0.10
CA GLU A 317 3.62 13.61 -0.86
C GLU A 317 2.10 13.78 -0.75
N LEU A 318 1.36 13.17 -1.68
CA LEU A 318 -0.10 13.32 -1.81
C LEU A 318 -0.86 13.06 -0.49
N GLY A 319 -0.48 12.02 0.26
CA GLY A 319 -1.14 11.70 1.52
C GLY A 319 -0.99 12.81 2.57
N TYR A 320 0.21 13.42 2.63
CA TYR A 320 0.44 14.56 3.50
C TYR A 320 -0.34 15.80 3.08
N LEU A 321 -0.43 16.05 1.77
CA LEU A 321 -1.25 17.15 1.24
C LEU A 321 -2.72 16.96 1.59
N TRP A 322 -3.24 15.73 1.55
CA TRP A 322 -4.60 15.43 1.98
C TRP A 322 -4.84 15.55 3.48
N ASP A 323 -3.83 15.28 4.32
CA ASP A 323 -3.91 15.54 5.76
C ASP A 323 -4.10 17.04 6.04
N ILE A 324 -3.40 17.91 5.30
CA ILE A 324 -3.42 19.37 5.52
C ILE A 324 -4.63 20.02 4.88
N PHE A 325 -4.87 19.72 3.61
CA PHE A 325 -5.84 20.45 2.77
C PHE A 325 -7.16 19.69 2.60
N GLY A 326 -7.25 18.45 3.07
CA GLY A 326 -8.30 17.52 2.66
C GLY A 326 -8.11 17.10 1.19
N MET A 327 -9.07 16.35 0.65
CA MET A 327 -9.00 15.87 -0.75
C MET A 327 -9.46 16.90 -1.80
N ARG A 328 -9.65 18.17 -1.42
CA ARG A 328 -10.11 19.23 -2.32
C ARG A 328 -9.51 20.59 -1.94
N LYS A 329 -9.25 21.44 -2.93
CA LYS A 329 -9.16 22.91 -2.71
C LYS A 329 -10.56 23.39 -2.30
N THR A 330 -10.67 24.20 -1.25
CA THR A 330 -11.93 24.53 -0.56
C THR A 330 -13.05 25.10 -1.47
N ALA A 331 -14.32 24.67 -1.21
CA ALA A 331 -15.65 25.08 -1.76
C ALA A 331 -16.30 24.16 -2.87
N PRO A 332 -17.65 24.09 -3.00
CA PRO A 332 -18.41 22.82 -3.02
C PRO A 332 -18.77 22.18 -4.40
N ILE A 333 -19.19 20.88 -4.28
CA ILE A 333 -19.99 19.97 -5.15
C ILE A 333 -19.38 19.61 -6.53
N VAL A 334 -19.18 18.33 -6.92
CA VAL A 334 -20.15 17.38 -7.57
C VAL A 334 -19.98 15.90 -7.11
N SER A 335 -21.05 15.10 -7.29
CA SER A 335 -21.44 13.71 -6.90
C SER A 335 -20.61 12.53 -7.44
N GLN A 336 -20.84 11.27 -6.98
CA GLN A 336 -20.15 10.05 -7.49
C GLN A 336 -20.98 8.74 -7.49
N GLY A 337 -20.95 8.02 -8.62
CA GLY A 337 -21.17 6.57 -8.75
C GLY A 337 -19.84 5.81 -8.82
N HIS A 338 -19.84 4.47 -8.73
CA HIS A 338 -18.62 3.66 -8.69
C HIS A 338 -18.42 2.89 -10.01
N LEU A 339 -17.19 2.89 -10.52
CA LEU A 339 -16.76 2.11 -11.68
C LEU A 339 -15.97 0.88 -11.19
N ARG A 340 -16.09 -0.25 -11.89
CA ARG A 340 -15.31 -1.47 -11.60
C ARG A 340 -14.64 -2.00 -12.86
N ASN A 341 -13.40 -2.46 -12.72
CA ASN A 341 -12.70 -3.24 -13.75
C ASN A 341 -13.43 -4.56 -14.01
N PHE A 342 -13.38 -5.01 -15.27
CA PHE A 342 -13.80 -6.35 -15.64
C PHE A 342 -12.95 -7.41 -14.99
#